data_AF-A0A0M8MTQ5-F1
#
_entry.id   AF-A0A0M8MTQ5-F1
#
_cell.length_a   1.000
_cell.length_b   1.000
_cell.length_c   1.000
_cell.angle_alpha   90.00
_cell.angle_beta   90.00
_cell.angle_gamma   90.00
#
_symmetry.space_group_name_H-M   'P 1'
#
loop_
_entity.id
_entity.type
_entity.pdbx_description
1 polymer ?
#
loop_
_entity_poly.entity_id
_entity_poly.type
_entity_poly.pdbx_seq_one_letter_code
_entity_poly.pdbx_strand_id
1 'polypeptide(L)'
;MVTAPLYPITTVVPRPLLHLQRATLFRLFSAYVEAKRYVDAARLLRDPRWRPSQPKHMLHVLLRQLRARRLSALSVDPCQSTRAALRETCASFVVLQPRGGKLSAAVFVQMLQMLVQHRLYAEIRVWTHTVRPMVTDEITSDMLHRLTAIVTHMAWQQRAPYEAATMLLALPPGWRTRAMYYALLRHFSEAKVTAHDAIPTTSSTLAAQSARLWKELCVHAEGKGPTSKAYLARLYGHAKRGHAGLAWQDLRQWQQCMPLSPSDRALAQLLLLRALVQAGRLSLAWRMAHRRMAEAWKRYGTATFNTLLSGVSSPAQAHASIHTAFLLQCLYDGILRATQRSRRRRESTEFRDAVQRSPRLSHIHTTKLDLDAWQELVVRLIQLGDQYAYHPDVTTWQWLVQAATRWDLRMDSHTLWHMASLAVPSSPPVGAQDTKMRHTLYMSLAAGFQQRCDTNSARRAYALAQQSRRRVPRRTST
;
A
#
# COMPACT_ATOMS: atom_id res chain seq x y z
N MET A 1 4.02 -38.16 -31.46
CA MET A 1 4.60 -38.05 -30.11
C MET A 1 5.03 -39.45 -29.67
N VAL A 2 6.18 -39.62 -29.01
CA VAL A 2 6.58 -40.94 -28.46
C VAL A 2 6.45 -40.91 -26.95
N THR A 3 5.36 -41.45 -26.43
CA THR A 3 5.14 -41.66 -24.99
C THR A 3 5.86 -42.93 -24.55
N ALA A 4 7.18 -42.85 -24.36
CA ALA A 4 7.94 -43.93 -23.77
C ALA A 4 7.40 -44.24 -22.36
N PRO A 5 7.05 -45.50 -22.03
CA PRO A 5 6.43 -45.83 -20.75
C PRO A 5 7.40 -45.59 -19.59
N LEU A 6 6.86 -45.05 -18.49
CA LEU A 6 7.57 -44.85 -17.24
C LEU A 6 7.71 -46.19 -16.49
N TYR A 7 8.64 -47.03 -16.95
CA TYR A 7 8.97 -48.27 -16.25
C TYR A 7 9.31 -48.00 -14.77
N PRO A 8 8.68 -48.71 -13.81
CA PRO A 8 9.13 -48.68 -12.43
C PRO A 8 10.54 -49.28 -12.35
N ILE A 9 11.45 -48.59 -11.65
CA ILE A 9 12.84 -49.05 -11.50
C ILE A 9 12.89 -50.07 -10.35
N THR A 10 12.38 -51.27 -10.61
CA THR A 10 12.49 -52.44 -9.71
C THR A 10 13.63 -53.38 -10.10
N THR A 11 14.21 -53.22 -11.28
CA THR A 11 15.38 -53.98 -11.75
C THR A 11 16.68 -53.19 -11.54
N VAL A 12 17.76 -53.89 -11.17
CA VAL A 12 19.07 -53.29 -10.91
C VAL A 12 19.77 -52.95 -12.23
N VAL A 13 19.43 -51.80 -12.80
CA VAL A 13 20.03 -51.33 -14.07
C VAL A 13 21.56 -51.15 -13.90
N PRO A 14 22.39 -51.77 -14.77
CA PRO A 14 23.84 -51.64 -14.69
C PRO A 14 24.34 -50.19 -14.62
N ARG A 15 25.30 -49.93 -13.73
CA ARG A 15 25.92 -48.61 -13.54
C ARG A 15 26.34 -47.90 -14.85
N PRO A 16 27.04 -48.54 -15.83
CA PRO A 16 27.39 -47.86 -17.08
C PRO A 16 26.17 -47.44 -17.91
N LEU A 17 25.12 -48.26 -17.98
CA LEU A 17 23.88 -47.91 -18.70
C LEU A 17 23.16 -46.73 -18.04
N LEU A 18 23.12 -46.67 -16.70
CA LEU A 18 22.61 -45.50 -15.97
C LEU A 18 23.46 -44.24 -16.19
N HIS A 19 24.77 -44.37 -16.41
CA HIS A 19 25.63 -43.25 -16.76
C HIS A 19 25.35 -42.74 -18.18
N LEU A 20 25.23 -43.63 -19.16
CA LEU A 20 24.86 -43.29 -20.54
C LEU A 20 23.48 -42.62 -20.60
N GLN A 21 22.46 -43.19 -19.94
CA GLN A 21 21.11 -42.62 -19.89
C GLN A 21 21.09 -41.21 -19.26
N ARG A 22 21.89 -40.95 -18.23
CA ARG A 22 22.01 -39.60 -17.63
C ARG A 22 22.72 -38.62 -18.57
N ALA A 23 23.71 -39.07 -19.33
CA ALA A 23 24.42 -38.25 -20.30
C ALA A 23 23.52 -37.88 -21.51
N THR A 24 22.72 -38.83 -22.02
CA THR A 24 21.78 -38.55 -23.11
C THR A 24 20.64 -37.64 -22.65
N LEU A 25 20.05 -37.87 -21.46
CA LEU A 25 19.07 -36.95 -20.87
C LEU A 25 19.64 -35.53 -20.66
N PHE A 26 20.92 -35.39 -20.32
CA PHE A 26 21.53 -34.07 -20.12
C PHE A 26 21.76 -33.34 -21.44
N ARG A 27 22.27 -34.03 -22.48
CA ARG A 27 22.35 -33.48 -23.85
C ARG A 27 20.98 -33.04 -24.37
N LEU A 28 19.95 -33.86 -24.15
CA LEU A 28 18.57 -33.59 -24.56
C LEU A 28 17.97 -32.39 -23.80
N PHE A 29 18.28 -32.23 -22.51
CA PHE A 29 17.95 -31.01 -21.76
C PHE A 29 18.63 -29.75 -22.33
N SER A 30 19.94 -29.79 -22.59
CA SER A 30 20.66 -28.65 -23.19
C SER A 30 20.08 -28.27 -24.55
N ALA A 31 19.84 -29.26 -25.42
CA ALA A 31 19.22 -29.04 -26.72
C ALA A 31 17.82 -28.39 -26.62
N TYR A 32 16.99 -28.76 -25.64
CA TYR A 32 15.71 -28.08 -25.40
C TYR A 32 15.87 -26.65 -24.86
N VAL A 33 16.89 -26.37 -24.06
CA VAL A 33 17.19 -25.02 -23.57
C VAL A 33 17.70 -24.12 -24.71
N GLU A 34 18.58 -24.63 -25.57
CA GLU A 34 19.13 -23.97 -26.76
C GLU A 34 18.03 -23.71 -27.81
N ALA A 35 17.18 -24.71 -28.08
CA ALA A 35 15.99 -24.60 -28.91
C ALA A 35 14.83 -23.81 -28.26
N LYS A 36 15.05 -23.20 -27.09
CA LYS A 36 14.09 -22.34 -26.36
C LYS A 36 12.78 -23.05 -25.94
N ARG A 37 12.75 -24.39 -25.96
CA ARG A 37 11.63 -25.25 -25.54
C ARG A 37 11.63 -25.44 -24.01
N TYR A 38 11.54 -24.32 -23.29
CA TYR A 38 11.70 -24.28 -21.83
C TYR A 38 10.70 -25.15 -21.06
N VAL A 39 9.49 -25.39 -21.59
CA VAL A 39 8.51 -26.31 -20.96
C VAL A 39 9.02 -27.76 -21.01
N ASP A 40 9.55 -28.20 -22.15
CA ASP A 40 10.04 -29.56 -22.30
C ASP A 40 11.36 -29.78 -21.52
N ALA A 41 12.22 -28.75 -21.47
CA ALA A 41 13.37 -28.72 -20.56
C ALA A 41 12.94 -28.82 -19.08
N ALA A 42 11.83 -28.18 -18.68
CA ALA A 42 11.29 -28.29 -17.34
C ALA A 42 10.71 -29.69 -17.04
N ARG A 43 10.00 -30.32 -17.99
CA ARG A 43 9.46 -31.70 -17.87
C ARG A 43 10.53 -32.73 -17.53
N LEU A 44 11.72 -32.60 -18.15
CA LEU A 44 12.84 -33.52 -17.91
C LEU A 44 13.32 -33.53 -16.45
N LEU A 45 13.10 -32.46 -15.68
CA LEU A 45 13.59 -32.36 -14.30
C LEU A 45 13.00 -33.46 -13.40
N ARG A 46 11.79 -33.95 -13.68
CA ARG A 46 11.09 -34.98 -12.87
C ARG A 46 11.52 -36.43 -13.16
N ASP A 47 12.33 -36.69 -14.18
CA ASP A 47 12.71 -38.05 -14.62
C ASP A 47 13.31 -38.88 -13.47
N PRO A 48 12.87 -40.14 -13.26
CA PRO A 48 13.36 -41.00 -12.17
C PRO A 48 14.84 -41.40 -12.28
N ARG A 49 15.47 -41.28 -13.46
CA ARG A 49 16.85 -41.73 -13.69
C ARG A 49 17.89 -40.75 -13.12
N TRP A 50 17.53 -39.50 -12.86
CA TRP A 50 18.45 -38.50 -12.30
C TRP A 50 19.00 -38.87 -10.92
N ARG A 51 20.26 -38.55 -10.64
CA ARG A 51 20.76 -38.47 -9.26
C ARG A 51 20.09 -37.26 -8.58
N PRO A 52 19.74 -37.30 -7.28
CA PRO A 52 19.04 -36.18 -6.60
C PRO A 52 19.77 -34.83 -6.64
N SER A 53 21.08 -34.82 -6.90
CA SER A 53 21.92 -33.63 -7.06
C SER A 53 21.94 -33.02 -8.47
N GLN A 54 21.36 -33.66 -9.49
CA GLN A 54 21.41 -33.18 -10.88
C GLN A 54 20.31 -32.14 -11.23
N PRO A 55 19.02 -32.33 -10.85
CA PRO A 55 17.96 -31.39 -11.22
C PRO A 55 18.18 -29.95 -10.73
N LYS A 56 18.91 -29.74 -9.62
CA LYS A 56 19.25 -28.40 -9.12
C LYS A 56 20.17 -27.60 -10.06
N HIS A 57 21.11 -28.27 -10.72
CA HIS A 57 22.05 -27.63 -11.65
C HIS A 57 21.33 -27.26 -12.95
N MET A 58 20.54 -28.21 -13.48
CA MET A 58 19.66 -27.99 -14.64
C MET A 58 18.67 -26.84 -14.37
N LEU A 59 18.05 -26.80 -13.19
CA LEU A 59 17.19 -25.69 -12.75
C LEU A 59 17.93 -24.36 -12.76
N HIS A 60 19.18 -24.28 -12.27
CA HIS A 60 19.94 -23.04 -12.27
C HIS A 60 20.26 -22.55 -13.70
N VAL A 61 20.60 -23.46 -14.62
CA VAL A 61 20.77 -23.15 -16.05
C VAL A 61 19.47 -22.64 -16.66
N LEU A 62 18.34 -23.33 -16.41
CA LEU A 62 17.02 -22.93 -16.90
C LEU A 62 16.62 -21.54 -16.38
N LEU A 63 16.79 -21.26 -15.08
CA LEU A 63 16.48 -19.96 -14.48
C LEU A 63 17.39 -18.83 -14.97
N ARG A 64 18.65 -19.11 -15.32
CA ARG A 64 19.55 -18.14 -15.94
C ARG A 64 19.06 -17.73 -17.33
N GLN A 65 18.60 -18.68 -18.14
CA GLN A 65 18.04 -18.44 -19.47
C GLN A 65 16.67 -17.75 -19.42
N LEU A 66 15.77 -18.20 -18.54
CA LEU A 66 14.46 -17.56 -18.36
C LEU A 66 14.59 -16.09 -17.89
N ARG A 67 15.57 -15.78 -17.04
CA ARG A 67 15.84 -14.40 -16.57
C ARG A 67 16.35 -13.46 -17.67
N ALA A 68 16.97 -13.98 -18.73
CA ALA A 68 17.46 -13.17 -19.84
C ALA A 68 16.34 -12.68 -20.78
N ARG A 69 15.15 -13.32 -20.75
CA ARG A 69 14.02 -13.00 -21.63
C ARG A 69 13.14 -11.90 -21.05
N ARG A 70 12.79 -10.89 -21.88
CA ARG A 70 11.91 -9.78 -21.45
C ARG A 70 10.48 -10.28 -21.21
N LEU A 71 9.83 -9.74 -20.17
CA LEU A 71 8.50 -10.14 -19.67
C LEU A 71 7.34 -9.99 -20.69
N SER A 72 7.55 -9.27 -21.80
CA SER A 72 6.52 -8.89 -22.77
C SER A 72 6.37 -9.83 -23.97
N ALA A 73 7.20 -10.87 -24.09
CA ALA A 73 7.14 -11.80 -25.21
C ALA A 73 6.03 -12.84 -25.03
N LEU A 74 4.82 -12.53 -25.53
CA LEU A 74 3.79 -13.54 -25.79
C LEU A 74 4.30 -14.45 -26.93
N SER A 75 4.81 -15.63 -26.60
CA SER A 75 5.19 -16.63 -27.60
C SER A 75 3.94 -17.38 -28.08
N VAL A 76 3.77 -17.49 -29.41
CA VAL A 76 2.73 -18.31 -30.03
C VAL A 76 2.86 -19.76 -29.59
N ASP A 77 4.09 -20.28 -29.52
CA ASP A 77 4.39 -21.59 -28.95
C ASP A 77 4.18 -21.61 -27.43
N PRO A 78 3.35 -22.53 -26.90
CA PRO A 78 3.25 -22.74 -25.45
C PRO A 78 4.54 -23.32 -24.87
N CYS A 79 5.28 -24.15 -25.63
CA CYS A 79 6.54 -24.75 -25.19
C CYS A 79 7.67 -23.73 -24.96
N GLN A 80 7.57 -22.54 -25.56
CA GLN A 80 8.48 -21.42 -25.36
C GLN A 80 8.08 -20.51 -24.17
N SER A 81 6.87 -20.65 -23.61
CA SER A 81 6.35 -19.70 -22.63
C SER A 81 7.08 -19.80 -21.29
N THR A 82 7.66 -18.69 -20.83
CA THR A 82 8.36 -18.65 -19.52
C THR A 82 7.41 -18.95 -18.37
N ARG A 83 6.16 -18.46 -18.45
CA ARG A 83 5.10 -18.70 -17.45
C ARG A 83 4.71 -20.19 -17.40
N ALA A 84 4.69 -20.89 -18.53
CA ALA A 84 4.43 -22.33 -18.57
C ALA A 84 5.63 -23.15 -18.06
N ALA A 85 6.85 -22.77 -18.42
CA ALA A 85 8.07 -23.44 -17.96
C ALA A 85 8.25 -23.36 -16.44
N LEU A 86 7.95 -22.20 -15.83
CA LEU A 86 7.97 -22.04 -14.37
C LEU A 86 6.90 -22.90 -13.67
N ARG A 87 5.71 -23.04 -14.26
CA ARG A 87 4.63 -23.92 -13.74
C ARG A 87 5.03 -25.40 -13.74
N GLU A 88 5.53 -25.88 -14.88
CA GLU A 88 6.01 -27.25 -15.06
C GLU A 88 7.25 -27.53 -14.18
N THR A 89 8.09 -26.52 -13.94
CA THR A 89 9.21 -26.59 -12.98
C THR A 89 8.71 -26.81 -11.55
N CYS A 90 7.73 -26.03 -11.09
CA CYS A 90 7.10 -26.24 -9.78
C CYS A 90 6.50 -27.65 -9.67
N ALA A 91 5.71 -28.09 -10.66
CA ALA A 91 5.11 -29.42 -10.68
C ALA A 91 6.16 -30.55 -10.64
N SER A 92 7.24 -30.40 -11.41
CA SER A 92 8.34 -31.36 -11.46
C SER A 92 9.06 -31.49 -10.11
N PHE A 93 9.23 -30.39 -9.38
CA PHE A 93 9.85 -30.43 -8.05
C PHE A 93 8.95 -31.03 -6.96
N VAL A 94 7.61 -31.04 -7.11
CA VAL A 94 6.72 -31.83 -6.23
C VAL A 94 7.04 -33.33 -6.34
N VAL A 95 7.28 -33.83 -7.55
CA VAL A 95 7.65 -35.24 -7.82
C VAL A 95 9.06 -35.58 -7.33
N LEU A 96 9.97 -34.59 -7.27
CA LEU A 96 11.34 -34.78 -6.76
C LEU A 96 11.44 -34.74 -5.23
N GLN A 97 10.57 -34.02 -4.53
CA GLN A 97 10.61 -33.85 -3.07
C GLN A 97 10.84 -35.17 -2.29
N PRO A 98 10.08 -36.26 -2.51
CA PRO A 98 10.28 -37.51 -1.76
C PRO A 98 11.59 -38.25 -2.07
N ARG A 99 12.34 -37.87 -3.13
CA ARG A 99 13.60 -38.52 -3.51
C ARG A 99 14.84 -38.01 -2.75
N GLY A 100 14.67 -37.01 -1.87
CA GLY A 100 15.74 -36.48 -1.01
C GLY A 100 16.89 -35.79 -1.76
N GLY A 101 16.76 -34.48 -2.03
CA GLY A 101 17.79 -33.69 -2.72
C GLY A 101 18.08 -32.36 -2.04
N LYS A 102 19.36 -31.94 -2.03
CA LYS A 102 19.80 -30.65 -1.47
C LYS A 102 19.79 -29.54 -2.53
N LEU A 103 18.95 -28.51 -2.35
CA LEU A 103 18.88 -27.28 -3.15
C LEU A 103 19.59 -26.12 -2.41
N SER A 104 20.20 -25.20 -3.15
CA SER A 104 20.77 -23.98 -2.55
C SER A 104 19.72 -22.88 -2.35
N ALA A 105 19.89 -22.09 -1.30
CA ALA A 105 19.04 -20.95 -0.94
C ALA A 105 18.97 -19.91 -2.07
N ALA A 106 20.09 -19.68 -2.78
CA ALA A 106 20.15 -18.79 -3.93
C ALA A 106 19.20 -19.20 -5.06
N VAL A 107 19.11 -20.50 -5.38
CA VAL A 107 18.20 -21.02 -6.43
C VAL A 107 16.75 -20.99 -5.96
N PHE A 108 16.49 -21.33 -4.69
CA PHE A 108 15.15 -21.21 -4.09
C PHE A 108 14.61 -19.77 -4.17
N VAL A 109 15.44 -18.78 -3.81
CA VAL A 109 15.08 -17.35 -3.88
C VAL A 109 14.97 -16.87 -5.33
N GLN A 110 15.86 -17.29 -6.25
CA GLN A 110 15.78 -16.93 -7.67
C GLN A 110 14.48 -17.41 -8.30
N MET A 111 14.02 -18.62 -7.99
CA MET A 111 12.73 -19.14 -8.46
C MET A 111 11.57 -18.29 -7.94
N LEU A 112 11.56 -17.95 -6.64
CA LEU A 112 10.54 -17.04 -6.08
C LEU A 112 10.53 -15.66 -6.76
N GLN A 113 11.69 -15.08 -7.07
CA GLN A 113 11.77 -13.81 -7.81
C GLN A 113 11.13 -13.91 -9.20
N MET A 114 11.39 -14.99 -9.96
CA MET A 114 10.79 -15.20 -11.28
C MET A 114 9.27 -15.43 -11.20
N LEU A 115 8.81 -16.24 -10.23
CA LEU A 115 7.38 -16.48 -10.02
C LEU A 115 6.63 -15.19 -9.64
N VAL A 116 7.23 -14.35 -8.80
CA VAL A 116 6.65 -13.05 -8.40
C VAL A 116 6.61 -12.08 -9.58
N GLN A 117 7.69 -11.96 -10.36
CA GLN A 117 7.70 -11.13 -11.58
C GLN A 117 6.57 -11.52 -12.55
N HIS A 118 6.29 -12.81 -12.69
CA HIS A 118 5.21 -13.32 -13.54
C HIS A 118 3.84 -13.42 -12.86
N ARG A 119 3.68 -13.00 -11.60
CA ARG A 119 2.44 -13.12 -10.80
C ARG A 119 1.87 -14.55 -10.81
N LEU A 120 2.67 -15.50 -10.35
CA LEU A 120 2.36 -16.93 -10.22
C LEU A 120 2.16 -17.30 -8.74
N TYR A 121 1.10 -16.78 -8.12
CA TYR A 121 0.89 -16.84 -6.67
C TYR A 121 0.54 -18.24 -6.13
N ALA A 122 -0.20 -19.05 -6.89
CA ALA A 122 -0.49 -20.42 -6.50
C ALA A 122 0.79 -21.27 -6.52
N GLU A 123 1.60 -21.06 -7.55
CA GLU A 123 2.88 -21.73 -7.78
C GLU A 123 3.94 -21.31 -6.74
N ILE A 124 3.92 -20.06 -6.27
CA ILE A 124 4.71 -19.58 -5.12
C ILE A 124 4.37 -20.39 -3.86
N ARG A 125 3.08 -20.57 -3.54
CA ARG A 125 2.66 -21.36 -2.37
C ARG A 125 3.09 -22.82 -2.47
N VAL A 126 2.99 -23.43 -3.66
CA VAL A 126 3.50 -24.79 -3.89
C VAL A 126 5.01 -24.85 -3.69
N TRP A 127 5.77 -23.93 -4.30
CA TRP A 127 7.23 -23.88 -4.21
C TRP A 127 7.73 -23.68 -2.77
N THR A 128 7.13 -22.75 -2.01
CA THR A 128 7.51 -22.53 -0.60
C THR A 128 7.12 -23.69 0.34
N HIS A 129 6.16 -24.54 -0.04
CA HIS A 129 5.80 -25.70 0.78
C HIS A 129 6.66 -26.93 0.45
N THR A 130 6.88 -27.20 -0.84
CA THR A 130 7.50 -28.46 -1.32
C THR A 130 9.03 -28.40 -1.33
N VAL A 131 9.61 -27.25 -1.70
CA VAL A 131 11.06 -27.11 -1.91
C VAL A 131 11.79 -26.58 -0.67
N ARG A 132 11.08 -25.92 0.26
CA ARG A 132 11.60 -25.50 1.56
C ARG A 132 12.40 -26.59 2.31
N PRO A 133 11.91 -27.84 2.49
CA PRO A 133 12.69 -28.90 3.16
C PRO A 133 13.91 -29.39 2.37
N MET A 134 14.06 -29.01 1.11
CA MET A 134 15.24 -29.33 0.28
C MET A 134 16.39 -28.32 0.48
N VAL A 135 16.13 -27.15 1.07
CA VAL A 135 17.16 -26.11 1.27
C VAL A 135 17.98 -26.44 2.51
N THR A 136 19.27 -26.71 2.33
CA THR A 136 20.20 -27.11 3.41
C THR A 136 21.31 -26.11 3.68
N ASP A 137 21.31 -24.96 2.99
CA ASP A 137 22.28 -23.89 3.21
C ASP A 137 21.96 -23.16 4.53
N GLU A 138 23.00 -22.66 5.21
CA GLU A 138 22.82 -21.81 6.38
C GLU A 138 22.09 -20.50 6.05
N ILE A 139 21.45 -19.90 7.06
CA ILE A 139 20.57 -18.73 6.89
C ILE A 139 21.41 -17.46 6.69
N THR A 140 21.80 -17.19 5.45
CA THR A 140 22.54 -15.98 5.10
C THR A 140 21.68 -14.72 5.21
N SER A 141 22.31 -13.60 5.60
CA SER A 141 21.66 -12.28 5.67
C SER A 141 21.09 -11.85 4.32
N ASP A 142 21.81 -12.10 3.22
CA ASP A 142 21.35 -11.83 1.85
C ASP A 142 20.08 -12.61 1.48
N MET A 143 19.96 -13.89 1.87
CA MET A 143 18.72 -14.66 1.69
C MET A 143 17.55 -13.97 2.42
N LEU A 144 17.74 -13.57 3.67
CA LEU A 144 16.73 -12.88 4.47
C LEU A 144 16.34 -11.51 3.88
N HIS A 145 17.30 -10.74 3.39
CA HIS A 145 17.06 -9.46 2.72
C HIS A 145 16.27 -9.65 1.42
N ARG A 146 16.65 -10.61 0.57
CA ARG A 146 15.93 -10.91 -0.69
C ARG A 146 14.52 -11.43 -0.44
N LEU A 147 14.31 -12.32 0.52
CA LEU A 147 12.97 -12.77 0.93
C LEU A 147 12.13 -11.59 1.46
N THR A 148 12.74 -10.67 2.22
CA THR A 148 12.04 -9.46 2.71
C THR A 148 11.64 -8.54 1.55
N ALA A 149 12.52 -8.36 0.56
CA ALA A 149 12.23 -7.59 -0.66
C ALA A 149 11.12 -8.23 -1.53
N ILE A 150 11.04 -9.56 -1.55
CA ILE A 150 9.95 -10.29 -2.23
C ILE A 150 8.60 -10.00 -1.55
N VAL A 151 8.51 -10.17 -0.23
CA VAL A 151 7.26 -9.93 0.54
C VAL A 151 6.80 -8.47 0.41
N THR A 152 7.73 -7.50 0.48
CA THR A 152 7.37 -6.09 0.29
C THR A 152 6.95 -5.78 -1.14
N HIS A 153 7.62 -6.33 -2.16
CA HIS A 153 7.22 -6.15 -3.56
C HIS A 153 5.79 -6.67 -3.82
N MET A 154 5.47 -7.88 -3.35
CA MET A 154 4.12 -8.46 -3.47
C MET A 154 3.07 -7.59 -2.77
N ALA A 155 3.28 -7.24 -1.49
CA ALA A 155 2.30 -6.49 -0.71
C ALA A 155 2.08 -5.05 -1.23
N TRP A 156 3.16 -4.35 -1.61
CA TRP A 156 3.11 -2.92 -1.95
C TRP A 156 2.99 -2.63 -3.44
N GLN A 157 3.83 -3.24 -4.28
CA GLN A 157 3.87 -2.95 -5.71
C GLN A 157 2.83 -3.75 -6.49
N GLN A 158 2.67 -5.04 -6.16
CA GLN A 158 1.69 -5.92 -6.82
C GLN A 158 0.30 -5.88 -6.17
N ARG A 159 0.18 -5.30 -4.97
CA ARG A 159 -1.04 -5.24 -4.16
C ARG A 159 -1.63 -6.62 -3.80
N ALA A 160 -0.76 -7.61 -3.62
CA ALA A 160 -1.09 -9.00 -3.29
C ALA A 160 -0.64 -9.35 -1.84
N PRO A 161 -1.25 -8.75 -0.79
CA PRO A 161 -0.83 -8.96 0.59
C PRO A 161 -1.25 -10.33 1.14
N TYR A 162 -2.41 -10.87 0.71
CA TYR A 162 -2.93 -12.17 1.16
C TYR A 162 -1.97 -13.29 0.75
N GLU A 163 -1.56 -13.26 -0.51
CA GLU A 163 -0.61 -14.15 -1.14
C GLU A 163 0.76 -14.05 -0.45
N ALA A 164 1.26 -12.82 -0.25
CA ALA A 164 2.51 -12.57 0.47
C ALA A 164 2.49 -13.09 1.92
N ALA A 165 1.35 -13.01 2.60
CA ALA A 165 1.16 -13.59 3.92
C ALA A 165 1.09 -15.13 3.88
N THR A 166 0.39 -15.74 2.92
CA THR A 166 0.44 -17.21 2.76
C THR A 166 1.85 -17.71 2.46
N MET A 167 2.63 -16.94 1.69
CA MET A 167 4.04 -17.24 1.43
C MET A 167 4.87 -17.21 2.72
N LEU A 168 4.76 -16.14 3.52
CA LEU A 168 5.49 -16.01 4.79
C LEU A 168 5.13 -17.11 5.78
N LEU A 169 3.85 -17.44 5.93
CA LEU A 169 3.38 -18.49 6.83
C LEU A 169 3.86 -19.90 6.41
N ALA A 170 4.22 -20.10 5.14
CA ALA A 170 4.82 -21.33 4.64
C ALA A 170 6.35 -21.42 4.90
N LEU A 171 7.06 -20.30 5.01
CA LEU A 171 8.50 -20.29 5.34
C LEU A 171 8.76 -20.87 6.75
N PRO A 172 9.95 -21.45 7.03
CA PRO A 172 10.35 -21.85 8.38
C PRO A 172 10.45 -20.62 9.28
N PRO A 173 10.21 -20.72 10.61
CA PRO A 173 10.22 -19.56 11.51
C PRO A 173 11.53 -18.77 11.45
N GLY A 174 12.69 -19.45 11.38
CA GLY A 174 14.01 -18.81 11.27
C GLY A 174 14.28 -18.03 9.98
N TRP A 175 13.45 -18.18 8.93
CA TRP A 175 13.57 -17.37 7.70
C TRP A 175 12.66 -16.13 7.69
N ARG A 176 11.82 -15.94 8.72
CA ARG A 176 10.79 -14.89 8.74
C ARG A 176 11.29 -13.66 9.49
N THR A 177 11.74 -12.63 8.76
CA THR A 177 12.22 -11.39 9.39
C THR A 177 11.07 -10.57 9.97
N ARG A 178 11.29 -9.87 11.09
CA ARG A 178 10.32 -8.91 11.65
C ARG A 178 9.84 -7.88 10.62
N ALA A 179 10.71 -7.48 9.68
CA ALA A 179 10.38 -6.53 8.62
C ALA A 179 9.30 -7.04 7.64
N MET A 180 9.26 -8.34 7.34
CA MET A 180 8.20 -8.93 6.53
C MET A 180 6.84 -8.79 7.22
N TYR A 181 6.76 -9.15 8.51
CA TYR A 181 5.53 -9.00 9.29
C TYR A 181 5.07 -7.54 9.35
N TYR A 182 5.96 -6.56 9.54
CA TYR A 182 5.60 -5.14 9.55
C TYR A 182 5.02 -4.66 8.20
N ALA A 183 5.56 -5.16 7.09
CA ALA A 183 5.03 -4.88 5.76
C ALA A 183 3.60 -5.44 5.58
N LEU A 184 3.34 -6.64 6.09
CA LEU A 184 2.04 -7.30 6.00
C LEU A 184 1.01 -6.69 6.97
N LEU A 185 1.35 -6.48 8.25
CA LEU A 185 0.45 -5.94 9.29
C LEU A 185 -0.10 -4.55 8.95
N ARG A 186 0.58 -3.78 8.08
CA ARG A 186 0.08 -2.51 7.53
C ARG A 186 -1.00 -2.68 6.45
N HIS A 187 -1.07 -3.85 5.82
CA HIS A 187 -2.03 -4.18 4.76
C HIS A 187 -3.24 -4.97 5.25
N PHE A 188 -3.12 -5.74 6.33
CA PHE A 188 -4.27 -6.34 7.02
C PHE A 188 -4.80 -5.45 8.14
N SER A 189 -5.96 -5.80 8.64
CA SER A 189 -6.43 -5.46 9.97
C SER A 189 -7.18 -6.67 10.48
N GLU A 190 -7.04 -6.95 11.77
CA GLU A 190 -8.10 -7.70 12.43
C GLU A 190 -9.39 -6.90 12.28
N ALA A 191 -10.46 -7.58 11.92
CA ALA A 191 -11.82 -7.07 12.01
C ALA A 191 -12.62 -8.21 12.63
N LYS A 192 -13.20 -7.99 13.81
CA LYS A 192 -14.18 -8.94 14.34
C LYS A 192 -15.40 -8.86 13.44
N VAL A 193 -15.65 -9.91 12.67
CA VAL A 193 -16.92 -10.08 11.95
C VAL A 193 -18.02 -10.09 13.01
N THR A 194 -18.83 -9.03 13.02
CA THR A 194 -20.03 -8.96 13.86
C THR A 194 -21.05 -9.95 13.33
N ALA A 195 -21.75 -10.65 14.22
CA ALA A 195 -22.53 -11.86 13.92
C ALA A 195 -23.79 -11.67 13.04
N HIS A 196 -23.95 -10.51 12.39
CA HIS A 196 -24.93 -10.28 11.32
C HIS A 196 -24.34 -10.45 9.91
N ASP A 197 -23.03 -10.25 9.72
CA ASP A 197 -22.35 -10.49 8.43
C ASP A 197 -21.95 -11.97 8.29
N ALA A 198 -22.89 -12.88 8.53
CA ALA A 198 -22.68 -14.33 8.63
C ALA A 198 -22.47 -15.05 7.28
N ILE A 199 -22.02 -14.34 6.24
CA ILE A 199 -21.55 -14.92 4.98
C ILE A 199 -20.01 -15.04 5.07
N PRO A 200 -19.40 -16.20 4.78
CA PRO A 200 -17.94 -16.41 4.83
C PRO A 200 -17.21 -15.72 3.65
N THR A 201 -17.35 -14.40 3.57
CA THR A 201 -16.68 -13.53 2.59
C THR A 201 -15.18 -13.42 2.90
N THR A 202 -14.41 -12.94 1.92
CA THR A 202 -12.96 -12.73 2.02
C THR A 202 -12.52 -11.81 3.17
N SER A 203 -13.42 -11.05 3.80
CA SER A 203 -13.15 -10.29 5.02
C SER A 203 -12.71 -11.19 6.19
N SER A 204 -13.39 -12.33 6.36
CA SER A 204 -13.19 -13.28 7.47
C SER A 204 -11.81 -13.94 7.43
N THR A 205 -11.39 -14.40 6.25
CA THR A 205 -10.09 -15.06 6.05
C THR A 205 -8.93 -14.08 6.18
N LEU A 206 -9.10 -12.82 5.75
CA LEU A 206 -8.13 -11.74 5.98
C LEU A 206 -7.96 -11.44 7.47
N ALA A 207 -9.06 -11.33 8.23
CA ALA A 207 -9.03 -11.06 9.66
C ALA A 207 -8.34 -12.19 10.45
N ALA A 208 -8.69 -13.44 10.16
CA ALA A 208 -8.05 -14.63 10.73
C ALA A 208 -6.54 -14.69 10.40
N GLN A 209 -6.16 -14.32 9.17
CA GLN A 209 -4.76 -14.26 8.76
C GLN A 209 -3.97 -13.17 9.50
N SER A 210 -4.55 -11.99 9.77
CA SER A 210 -3.90 -10.98 10.63
C SER A 210 -3.72 -11.43 12.06
N ALA A 211 -4.75 -12.03 12.68
CA ALA A 211 -4.64 -12.56 14.04
C ALA A 211 -3.55 -13.63 14.15
N ARG A 212 -3.44 -14.48 13.12
CA ARG A 212 -2.35 -15.46 13.00
C ARG A 212 -0.97 -14.80 12.82
N LEU A 213 -0.82 -13.82 11.93
CA LEU A 213 0.43 -13.07 11.74
C LEU A 213 0.88 -12.35 13.02
N TRP A 214 -0.05 -11.80 13.80
CA TRP A 214 0.25 -11.17 15.08
C TRP A 214 0.65 -12.20 16.14
N LYS A 215 -0.11 -13.28 16.31
CA LYS A 215 0.23 -14.36 17.24
C LYS A 215 1.60 -14.98 16.94
N GLU A 216 1.89 -15.26 15.67
CA GLU A 216 3.20 -15.79 15.25
C GLU A 216 4.33 -14.78 15.45
N LEU A 217 4.09 -13.46 15.29
CA LEU A 217 5.07 -12.44 15.63
C LEU A 217 5.31 -12.34 17.15
N CYS A 218 4.27 -12.40 17.98
CA CYS A 218 4.41 -12.38 19.43
C CYS A 218 5.20 -13.59 19.96
N VAL A 219 5.04 -14.77 19.35
CA VAL A 219 5.72 -16.01 19.75
C VAL A 219 7.14 -16.12 19.19
N HIS A 220 7.36 -15.81 17.90
CA HIS A 220 8.65 -16.11 17.24
C HIS A 220 9.69 -14.96 17.28
N ALA A 221 9.38 -13.79 17.86
CA ALA A 221 10.26 -12.62 17.84
C ALA A 221 11.45 -12.69 18.84
N GLU A 222 12.22 -13.78 18.84
CA GLU A 222 13.48 -13.95 19.60
C GLU A 222 13.32 -13.74 21.13
N GLY A 223 12.14 -14.05 21.69
CA GLY A 223 11.79 -13.75 23.09
C GLY A 223 11.60 -12.26 23.42
N LYS A 224 11.89 -11.34 22.48
CA LYS A 224 11.86 -9.87 22.68
C LYS A 224 10.53 -9.21 22.29
N GLY A 225 9.51 -10.00 22.00
CA GLY A 225 8.12 -9.55 21.80
C GLY A 225 7.86 -8.60 20.61
N PRO A 226 6.67 -8.00 20.54
CA PRO A 226 6.31 -7.02 19.51
C PRO A 226 6.94 -5.64 19.78
N THR A 227 7.75 -5.15 18.84
CA THR A 227 8.35 -3.80 18.93
C THR A 227 7.35 -2.68 18.59
N SER A 228 7.71 -1.42 18.88
CA SER A 228 6.96 -0.23 18.46
C SER A 228 6.57 -0.22 16.97
N LYS A 229 7.48 -0.67 16.09
CA LYS A 229 7.24 -0.77 14.63
C LYS A 229 6.13 -1.78 14.29
N ALA A 230 5.91 -2.79 15.14
CA ALA A 230 4.86 -3.78 14.99
C ALA A 230 3.48 -3.19 15.31
N TYR A 231 3.37 -2.50 16.46
CA TYR A 231 2.14 -1.80 16.86
C TYR A 231 1.79 -0.65 15.89
N LEU A 232 2.78 0.14 15.46
CA LEU A 232 2.56 1.16 14.43
C LEU A 232 2.03 0.56 13.11
N ALA A 233 2.55 -0.60 12.68
CA ALA A 233 2.05 -1.26 11.47
C ALA A 233 0.56 -1.64 11.60
N ARG A 234 0.13 -2.23 12.73
CA ARG A 234 -1.28 -2.51 13.02
C ARG A 234 -2.13 -1.23 13.06
N LEU A 235 -1.66 -0.19 13.75
CA LEU A 235 -2.34 1.11 13.82
C LEU A 235 -2.51 1.74 12.44
N TYR A 236 -1.53 1.63 11.52
CA TYR A 236 -1.70 2.04 10.12
C TYR A 236 -2.75 1.20 9.38
N GLY A 237 -2.80 -0.12 9.63
CA GLY A 237 -3.79 -1.03 9.04
C GLY A 237 -5.23 -0.72 9.47
N HIS A 238 -5.44 -0.44 10.76
CA HIS A 238 -6.73 -0.01 11.33
C HIS A 238 -7.11 1.40 10.88
N ALA A 239 -6.16 2.34 10.87
CA ALA A 239 -6.35 3.71 10.42
C ALA A 239 -6.80 3.81 8.95
N LYS A 240 -6.35 2.87 8.10
CA LYS A 240 -6.75 2.77 6.70
C LYS A 240 -8.20 2.28 6.49
N ARG A 241 -8.81 1.64 7.50
CA ARG A 241 -10.12 0.96 7.40
C ARG A 241 -11.19 1.42 8.40
N GLY A 242 -10.88 2.36 9.29
CA GLY A 242 -11.83 2.83 10.30
C GLY A 242 -12.05 1.86 11.47
N HIS A 243 -11.13 0.93 11.76
CA HIS A 243 -11.27 0.02 12.90
C HIS A 243 -10.86 0.68 14.24
N ALA A 244 -11.56 1.75 14.60
CA ALA A 244 -11.26 2.60 15.75
C ALA A 244 -11.19 1.85 17.09
N GLY A 245 -12.06 0.87 17.31
CA GLY A 245 -12.07 0.06 18.55
C GLY A 245 -10.80 -0.78 18.71
N LEU A 246 -10.29 -1.35 17.61
CA LEU A 246 -9.07 -2.17 17.63
C LEU A 246 -7.81 -1.29 17.65
N ALA A 247 -7.82 -0.14 16.97
CA ALA A 247 -6.77 0.88 17.13
C ALA A 247 -6.64 1.39 18.58
N TRP A 248 -7.76 1.49 19.31
CA TRP A 248 -7.75 1.86 20.73
C TRP A 248 -7.23 0.74 21.64
N GLN A 249 -7.57 -0.51 21.35
CA GLN A 249 -7.06 -1.68 22.07
C GLN A 249 -5.56 -1.88 21.85
N ASP A 250 -5.10 -1.83 20.60
CA ASP A 250 -3.67 -1.92 20.23
C ASP A 250 -2.83 -0.82 20.90
N LEU A 251 -3.34 0.41 20.96
CA LEU A 251 -2.64 1.52 21.62
C LEU A 251 -2.54 1.30 23.14
N ARG A 252 -3.60 0.81 23.79
CA ARG A 252 -3.58 0.47 25.22
C ARG A 252 -2.63 -0.69 25.51
N GLN A 253 -2.67 -1.75 24.71
CA GLN A 253 -1.76 -2.88 24.85
C GLN A 253 -0.30 -2.43 24.68
N TRP A 254 -0.02 -1.59 23.68
CA TRP A 254 1.31 -1.02 23.49
C TRP A 254 1.76 -0.20 24.72
N GLN A 255 0.90 0.68 25.25
CA GLN A 255 1.15 1.46 26.47
C GLN A 255 1.43 0.60 27.71
N GLN A 256 0.86 -0.61 27.79
CA GLN A 256 1.09 -1.56 28.88
C GLN A 256 2.35 -2.41 28.68
N CYS A 257 2.68 -2.77 27.43
CA CYS A 257 3.79 -3.67 27.13
C CYS A 257 5.17 -2.99 27.03
N MET A 258 5.25 -1.70 26.67
CA MET A 258 6.53 -0.97 26.58
C MET A 258 6.36 0.55 26.65
N PRO A 259 7.35 1.30 27.18
CA PRO A 259 7.31 2.77 27.17
C PRO A 259 7.30 3.32 25.73
N LEU A 260 6.34 4.18 25.41
CA LEU A 260 6.31 4.90 24.13
C LEU A 260 7.18 6.15 24.18
N SER A 261 8.10 6.26 23.21
CA SER A 261 8.80 7.51 22.91
C SER A 261 7.80 8.62 22.51
N PRO A 262 8.10 9.92 22.71
CA PRO A 262 7.22 11.01 22.28
C PRO A 262 6.97 11.01 20.76
N SER A 263 7.92 10.53 19.95
CA SER A 263 7.76 10.29 18.52
C SER A 263 6.71 9.23 18.22
N ASP A 264 6.82 8.07 18.88
CA ASP A 264 5.91 6.94 18.70
C ASP A 264 4.50 7.29 19.17
N ARG A 265 4.39 7.95 20.33
CA ARG A 265 3.11 8.33 20.94
C ARG A 265 2.37 9.38 20.12
N ALA A 266 3.06 10.41 19.62
CA ALA A 266 2.49 11.38 18.69
C ALA A 266 1.98 10.73 17.40
N LEU A 267 2.75 9.79 16.82
CA LEU A 267 2.35 9.09 15.60
C LEU A 267 1.17 8.13 15.85
N ALA A 268 1.17 7.41 16.97
CA ALA A 268 0.11 6.49 17.35
C ALA A 268 -1.22 7.23 17.62
N GLN A 269 -1.15 8.40 18.27
CA GLN A 269 -2.29 9.31 18.45
C GLN A 269 -2.87 9.76 17.09
N LEU A 270 -2.03 10.18 16.14
CA LEU A 270 -2.48 10.55 14.78
C LEU A 270 -3.13 9.36 14.03
N LEU A 271 -2.61 8.14 14.16
CA LEU A 271 -3.18 6.96 13.53
C LEU A 271 -4.53 6.55 14.17
N LEU A 272 -4.63 6.60 15.50
CA LEU A 272 -5.90 6.44 16.20
C LEU A 272 -6.94 7.49 15.77
N LEU A 273 -6.53 8.75 15.60
CA LEU A 273 -7.41 9.82 15.14
C LEU A 273 -7.93 9.54 13.72
N ARG A 274 -7.06 9.06 12.83
CA ARG A 274 -7.45 8.61 11.47
C ARG A 274 -8.42 7.43 11.53
N ALA A 275 -8.19 6.45 12.40
CA ALA A 275 -9.11 5.34 12.60
C ALA A 275 -10.48 5.81 13.11
N LEU A 276 -10.54 6.75 14.06
CA LEU A 276 -11.78 7.33 14.57
C LEU A 276 -12.54 8.13 13.49
N VAL A 277 -11.83 8.92 12.69
CA VAL A 277 -12.41 9.69 11.58
C VAL A 277 -12.96 8.77 10.48
N GLN A 278 -12.18 7.78 10.03
CA GLN A 278 -12.60 6.81 9.01
C GLN A 278 -13.73 5.89 9.51
N ALA A 279 -13.93 5.76 10.83
CA ALA A 279 -15.07 5.09 11.45
C ALA A 279 -16.35 5.96 11.52
N GLY A 280 -16.34 7.19 10.99
CA GLY A 280 -17.42 8.17 11.15
C GLY A 280 -17.57 8.72 12.58
N ARG A 281 -16.69 8.36 13.53
CA ARG A 281 -16.82 8.69 14.97
C ARG A 281 -16.29 10.09 15.30
N LEU A 282 -16.75 11.09 14.55
CA LEU A 282 -16.19 12.45 14.55
C LEU A 282 -16.22 13.11 15.93
N SER A 283 -17.32 13.03 16.68
CA SER A 283 -17.44 13.61 18.04
C SER A 283 -16.54 12.92 19.09
N LEU A 284 -16.10 11.69 18.82
CA LEU A 284 -15.10 10.99 19.65
C LEU A 284 -13.68 11.33 19.19
N ALA A 285 -13.43 11.36 17.88
CA ALA A 285 -12.19 11.89 17.30
C ALA A 285 -11.88 13.29 17.83
N TRP A 286 -12.90 14.13 17.94
CA TRP A 286 -12.84 15.47 18.49
C TRP A 286 -12.44 15.55 19.95
N ARG A 287 -13.18 14.87 20.84
CA ARG A 287 -12.86 14.83 22.27
C ARG A 287 -11.49 14.21 22.54
N MET A 288 -11.07 13.24 21.72
CA MET A 288 -9.73 12.66 21.74
C MET A 288 -8.66 13.68 21.32
N ALA A 289 -8.85 14.35 20.17
CA ALA A 289 -7.91 15.34 19.63
C ALA A 289 -7.66 16.48 20.62
N HIS A 290 -8.73 17.00 21.24
CA HIS A 290 -8.64 18.10 22.19
C HIS A 290 -8.02 17.68 23.54
N ARG A 291 -8.51 16.61 24.17
CA ARG A 291 -8.17 16.29 25.58
C ARG A 291 -7.00 15.33 25.75
N ARG A 292 -6.58 14.59 24.73
CA ARG A 292 -5.66 13.42 24.87
C ARG A 292 -4.61 13.26 23.76
N MET A 293 -4.51 14.20 22.81
CA MET A 293 -3.60 14.08 21.64
C MET A 293 -2.67 15.28 21.44
N ALA A 294 -2.29 15.95 22.54
CA ALA A 294 -1.42 17.13 22.49
C ALA A 294 -0.04 16.87 21.84
N GLU A 295 0.47 15.63 21.88
CA GLU A 295 1.74 15.27 21.22
C GLU A 295 1.58 15.12 19.70
N ALA A 296 0.46 14.55 19.22
CA ALA A 296 0.12 14.55 17.79
C ALA A 296 -0.08 15.98 17.26
N TRP A 297 -0.65 16.89 18.04
CA TRP A 297 -0.72 18.31 17.64
C TRP A 297 0.67 18.96 17.59
N LYS A 298 1.47 18.84 18.66
CA LYS A 298 2.82 19.43 18.73
C LYS A 298 3.78 18.92 17.63
N ARG A 299 3.68 17.64 17.23
CA ARG A 299 4.60 17.03 16.25
C ARG A 299 4.04 16.91 14.84
N TYR A 300 2.72 16.83 14.69
CA TYR A 300 2.02 16.54 13.43
C TYR A 300 0.77 17.42 13.21
N GLY A 301 0.74 18.64 13.78
CA GLY A 301 -0.44 19.53 13.81
C GLY A 301 -1.22 19.63 12.49
N THR A 302 -0.56 19.92 11.37
CA THR A 302 -1.21 19.98 10.05
C THR A 302 -1.81 18.64 9.61
N ALA A 303 -1.13 17.51 9.86
CA ALA A 303 -1.66 16.19 9.53
C ALA A 303 -2.82 15.77 10.46
N THR A 304 -2.84 16.26 11.69
CA THR A 304 -3.93 16.11 12.67
C THR A 304 -5.15 16.94 12.26
N PHE A 305 -4.94 18.21 11.88
CA PHE A 305 -5.95 19.12 11.34
C PHE A 305 -6.58 18.58 10.05
N ASN A 306 -5.77 18.21 9.05
CA ASN A 306 -6.27 17.66 7.78
C ASN A 306 -6.99 16.31 7.97
N THR A 307 -6.60 15.52 8.97
CA THR A 307 -7.36 14.31 9.36
C THR A 307 -8.78 14.69 9.84
N LEU A 308 -8.91 15.65 10.76
CA LEU A 308 -10.23 16.11 11.21
C LEU A 308 -11.06 16.71 10.07
N LEU A 309 -10.47 17.54 9.19
CA LEU A 309 -11.14 18.09 8.00
C LEU A 309 -11.72 17.00 7.09
N SER A 310 -10.93 15.98 6.75
CA SER A 310 -11.42 14.85 5.94
C SER A 310 -12.63 14.14 6.57
N GLY A 311 -12.74 14.18 7.90
CA GLY A 311 -13.90 13.67 8.62
C GLY A 311 -15.14 14.53 8.42
N VAL A 312 -15.01 15.86 8.50
CA VAL A 312 -16.13 16.80 8.24
C VAL A 312 -16.69 16.63 6.83
N SER A 313 -15.85 16.30 5.83
CA SER A 313 -16.27 16.24 4.43
C SER A 313 -17.21 15.10 4.03
N SER A 314 -17.41 14.06 4.84
CA SER A 314 -18.37 13.00 4.53
C SER A 314 -19.81 13.33 4.95
N PRO A 315 -20.10 13.78 6.20
CA PRO A 315 -21.45 14.15 6.61
C PRO A 315 -21.88 15.54 6.12
N ALA A 316 -20.97 16.49 5.90
CA ALA A 316 -21.33 17.83 5.42
C ALA A 316 -22.07 17.82 4.07
N GLN A 317 -21.84 16.79 3.24
CA GLN A 317 -22.55 16.59 1.97
C GLN A 317 -24.02 16.16 2.13
N ALA A 318 -24.46 15.78 3.33
CA ALA A 318 -25.84 15.39 3.65
C ALA A 318 -26.65 16.52 4.31
N HIS A 319 -26.10 17.74 4.39
CA HIS A 319 -26.75 18.92 4.98
C HIS A 319 -27.11 19.95 3.90
N ALA A 320 -28.12 20.79 4.17
CA ALA A 320 -28.63 21.76 3.20
C ALA A 320 -27.56 22.78 2.78
N SER A 321 -27.61 23.19 1.51
CA SER A 321 -26.57 23.96 0.81
C SER A 321 -26.28 25.36 1.36
N ILE A 322 -27.12 25.88 2.25
CA ILE A 322 -26.93 27.17 2.93
C ILE A 322 -25.95 27.03 4.10
N HIS A 323 -26.04 25.92 4.85
CA HIS A 323 -25.20 25.67 6.03
C HIS A 323 -23.79 25.27 5.64
N THR A 324 -23.66 24.54 4.53
CA THR A 324 -22.37 24.16 3.96
C THR A 324 -21.57 25.38 3.50
N ALA A 325 -22.22 26.41 2.94
CA ALA A 325 -21.60 27.68 2.57
C ALA A 325 -21.01 28.42 3.79
N PHE A 326 -21.78 28.55 4.88
CA PHE A 326 -21.30 29.17 6.12
C PHE A 326 -20.12 28.41 6.73
N LEU A 327 -20.21 27.07 6.80
CA LEU A 327 -19.12 26.23 7.32
C LEU A 327 -17.85 26.32 6.46
N LEU A 328 -17.97 26.43 5.12
CA LEU A 328 -16.85 26.73 4.23
C LEU A 328 -16.22 28.09 4.55
N GLN A 329 -17.02 29.14 4.74
CA GLN A 329 -16.52 30.48 5.04
C GLN A 329 -15.73 30.50 6.35
N CYS A 330 -16.27 29.93 7.43
CA CYS A 330 -15.54 29.85 8.71
C CYS A 330 -14.21 29.09 8.57
N LEU A 331 -14.21 27.96 7.84
CA LEU A 331 -13.00 27.18 7.58
C LEU A 331 -11.99 27.94 6.72
N TYR A 332 -12.43 28.61 5.66
CA TYR A 332 -11.60 29.46 4.81
C TYR A 332 -10.96 30.60 5.62
N ASP A 333 -11.73 31.35 6.40
CA ASP A 333 -11.23 32.46 7.22
C ASP A 333 -10.28 31.97 8.32
N GLY A 334 -10.52 30.78 8.90
CA GLY A 334 -9.59 30.15 9.85
C GLY A 334 -8.27 29.74 9.20
N ILE A 335 -8.34 29.05 8.05
CA ILE A 335 -7.17 28.57 7.31
C ILE A 335 -6.36 29.72 6.71
N LEU A 336 -7.03 30.78 6.22
CA LEU A 336 -6.41 32.01 5.74
C LEU A 336 -5.67 32.71 6.89
N ARG A 337 -6.31 32.93 8.06
CA ARG A 337 -5.65 33.48 9.25
C ARG A 337 -4.44 32.65 9.69
N ALA A 338 -4.53 31.32 9.62
CA ALA A 338 -3.40 30.45 9.92
C ALA A 338 -2.24 30.61 8.92
N THR A 339 -2.50 30.71 7.61
CA THR A 339 -1.44 31.02 6.62
C THR A 339 -0.86 32.42 6.80
N GLN A 340 -1.66 33.41 7.19
CA GLN A 340 -1.15 34.75 7.51
C GLN A 340 -0.20 34.70 8.71
N ARG A 341 -0.55 33.95 9.78
CA ARG A 341 0.34 33.79 10.94
C ARG A 341 1.61 33.01 10.63
N SER A 342 1.58 31.99 9.77
CA SER A 342 2.79 31.26 9.37
C SER A 342 3.70 32.07 8.43
N ARG A 343 3.14 32.91 7.55
CA ARG A 343 3.91 33.86 6.72
C ARG A 343 4.48 35.03 7.51
N ARG A 344 3.71 35.61 8.45
CA ARG A 344 4.17 36.71 9.35
C ARG A 344 5.30 36.30 10.31
N ARG A 345 5.66 35.02 10.38
CA ARG A 345 6.88 34.52 11.05
C ARG A 345 8.12 34.47 10.13
N ARG A 346 8.03 34.99 8.90
CA ARG A 346 9.15 35.06 7.94
C ARG A 346 9.32 36.43 7.27
N GLU A 347 8.25 37.03 6.77
CA GLU A 347 8.29 38.40 6.21
C GLU A 347 7.20 39.30 6.82
N SER A 348 7.45 40.61 6.82
CA SER A 348 6.67 41.65 7.49
C SER A 348 5.78 42.49 6.56
N THR A 349 5.05 43.43 7.16
CA THR A 349 4.45 44.63 6.57
C THR A 349 3.35 44.49 5.49
N GLU A 350 3.56 43.86 4.34
CA GLU A 350 2.73 44.11 3.14
C GLU A 350 1.33 43.45 3.10
N PHE A 351 1.01 42.51 4.01
CA PHE A 351 -0.28 41.79 3.98
C PHE A 351 -1.37 42.40 4.87
N ARG A 352 -1.36 43.71 5.15
CA ARG A 352 -2.40 44.35 5.98
C ARG A 352 -3.64 44.72 5.18
N ASP A 353 -3.46 45.26 3.97
CA ASP A 353 -4.52 45.98 3.27
C ASP A 353 -5.47 45.06 2.48
N ALA A 354 -4.98 43.88 2.08
CA ALA A 354 -5.79 42.84 1.43
C ALA A 354 -6.90 42.26 2.33
N VAL A 355 -6.82 42.45 3.66
CA VAL A 355 -7.76 41.86 4.63
C VAL A 355 -9.01 42.74 4.84
N GLN A 356 -8.99 44.02 4.45
CA GLN A 356 -10.11 44.95 4.65
C GLN A 356 -11.21 44.88 3.57
N ARG A 357 -11.11 43.96 2.59
CA ARG A 357 -12.03 43.88 1.44
C ARG A 357 -12.71 42.51 1.25
N SER A 358 -13.03 41.81 2.34
CA SER A 358 -13.97 40.67 2.29
C SER A 358 -15.42 41.14 2.49
N PRO A 359 -16.36 40.83 1.59
CA PRO A 359 -17.78 41.13 1.80
C PRO A 359 -18.34 40.26 2.95
N ARG A 360 -19.21 40.86 3.76
CA ARG A 360 -19.94 40.14 4.82
C ARG A 360 -21.24 39.58 4.24
N LEU A 361 -21.50 38.29 4.45
CA LEU A 361 -22.76 37.64 4.12
C LEU A 361 -23.62 37.48 5.38
N SER A 362 -24.93 37.63 5.23
CA SER A 362 -25.93 37.66 6.32
C SER A 362 -26.64 36.30 6.52
N HIS A 363 -27.34 36.17 7.65
CA HIS A 363 -27.84 34.90 8.20
C HIS A 363 -29.17 34.40 7.59
N ILE A 364 -29.47 33.10 7.77
CA ILE A 364 -30.72 32.54 8.36
C ILE A 364 -30.58 30.99 8.54
N HIS A 365 -31.38 30.40 9.44
CA HIS A 365 -31.28 29.01 9.99
C HIS A 365 -32.24 28.01 9.23
N THR A 366 -32.45 26.71 9.51
CA THR A 366 -32.33 25.85 10.73
C THR A 366 -31.82 24.41 10.40
N THR A 367 -32.05 23.42 11.28
CA THR A 367 -31.24 22.18 11.49
C THR A 367 -31.56 21.05 10.45
N LYS A 368 -30.92 19.86 10.37
CA LYS A 368 -30.38 18.91 11.37
C LYS A 368 -29.06 18.27 10.88
N LEU A 369 -28.04 17.94 11.70
CA LEU A 369 -27.86 18.19 13.14
C LEU A 369 -27.97 19.69 13.47
N ASP A 370 -28.01 20.02 14.76
CA ASP A 370 -28.03 21.40 15.22
C ASP A 370 -26.84 22.19 14.65
N LEU A 371 -27.15 23.31 14.01
CA LEU A 371 -26.19 24.14 13.30
C LEU A 371 -25.07 24.58 14.24
N ASP A 372 -25.44 24.97 15.46
CA ASP A 372 -24.56 25.46 16.51
C ASP A 372 -23.52 24.41 16.91
N ALA A 373 -23.88 23.12 16.95
CA ALA A 373 -22.93 22.04 17.23
C ALA A 373 -21.90 21.87 16.09
N TRP A 374 -22.30 22.06 14.83
CA TRP A 374 -21.38 22.05 13.69
C TRP A 374 -20.49 23.31 13.65
N GLN A 375 -21.06 24.47 13.92
CA GLN A 375 -20.32 25.73 14.02
C GLN A 375 -19.31 25.68 15.19
N GLU A 376 -19.72 25.22 16.36
CA GLU A 376 -18.86 25.04 17.54
C GLU A 376 -17.71 24.06 17.26
N LEU A 377 -17.97 22.96 16.54
CA LEU A 377 -16.91 22.04 16.09
C LEU A 377 -15.93 22.70 15.11
N VAL A 378 -16.39 23.54 14.18
CA VAL A 378 -15.52 24.28 13.24
C VAL A 378 -14.74 25.40 13.92
N VAL A 379 -15.39 26.17 14.81
CA VAL A 379 -14.73 27.21 15.61
C VAL A 379 -13.67 26.59 16.52
N ARG A 380 -13.98 25.47 17.19
CA ARG A 380 -13.00 24.70 17.96
C ARG A 380 -11.88 24.11 17.10
N LEU A 381 -12.15 23.72 15.85
CA LEU A 381 -11.10 23.25 14.91
C LEU A 381 -10.03 24.33 14.71
N ILE A 382 -10.49 25.55 14.48
CA ILE A 382 -9.65 26.72 14.23
C ILE A 382 -8.93 27.11 15.53
N GLN A 383 -9.61 27.11 16.68
CA GLN A 383 -9.00 27.37 17.99
C GLN A 383 -7.91 26.34 18.34
N LEU A 384 -8.11 25.04 18.10
CA LEU A 384 -7.06 24.02 18.32
C LEU A 384 -5.89 24.17 17.34
N GLY A 385 -6.17 24.46 16.07
CA GLY A 385 -5.13 24.77 15.09
C GLY A 385 -4.27 25.96 15.54
N ASP A 386 -4.92 27.03 16.01
CA ASP A 386 -4.29 28.23 16.52
C ASP A 386 -3.46 27.97 17.80
N GLN A 387 -4.01 27.24 18.78
CA GLN A 387 -3.32 26.86 20.02
C GLN A 387 -2.03 26.07 19.78
N TYR A 388 -2.02 25.20 18.77
CA TYR A 388 -0.85 24.41 18.40
C TYR A 388 -0.07 24.97 17.19
N ALA A 389 -0.33 26.23 16.84
CA ALA A 389 0.37 26.99 15.79
C ALA A 389 0.53 26.23 14.46
N TYR A 390 -0.52 25.53 14.01
CA TYR A 390 -0.43 24.70 12.80
C TYR A 390 -0.09 25.53 11.55
N HIS A 391 0.44 24.86 10.53
CA HIS A 391 0.82 25.50 9.27
C HIS A 391 0.02 24.84 8.14
N PRO A 392 -0.99 25.53 7.56
CA PRO A 392 -1.76 24.99 6.45
C PRO A 392 -0.83 24.63 5.29
N ASP A 393 -0.95 23.41 4.79
CA ASP A 393 -0.18 22.94 3.66
C ASP A 393 -1.01 22.94 2.38
N VAL A 394 -0.37 22.54 1.28
CA VAL A 394 -1.02 22.36 -0.01
C VAL A 394 -2.20 21.38 0.08
N THR A 395 -2.14 20.34 0.94
CA THR A 395 -3.27 19.42 1.10
C THR A 395 -4.44 20.01 1.91
N THR A 396 -4.21 20.92 2.87
CA THR A 396 -5.27 21.71 3.51
C THR A 396 -6.06 22.52 2.47
N TRP A 397 -5.36 23.25 1.59
CA TRP A 397 -5.99 24.08 0.55
C TRP A 397 -6.67 23.26 -0.54
N GLN A 398 -6.11 22.10 -0.92
CA GLN A 398 -6.75 21.19 -1.87
C GLN A 398 -8.03 20.56 -1.32
N TRP A 399 -8.07 20.24 -0.02
CA TRP A 399 -9.31 19.82 0.63
C TRP A 399 -10.35 20.93 0.60
N LEU A 400 -9.97 22.19 0.90
CA LEU A 400 -10.87 23.35 0.83
C LEU A 400 -11.49 23.53 -0.57
N VAL A 401 -10.69 23.42 -1.64
CA VAL A 401 -11.18 23.51 -3.03
C VAL A 401 -12.12 22.34 -3.37
N GLN A 402 -11.80 21.12 -2.94
CA GLN A 402 -12.66 19.94 -3.15
C GLN A 402 -13.95 19.95 -2.31
N ALA A 403 -13.94 20.62 -1.16
CA ALA A 403 -15.14 20.91 -0.40
C ALA A 403 -15.98 21.98 -1.12
N ALA A 404 -15.42 23.17 -1.37
CA ALA A 404 -16.11 24.30 -1.98
C ALA A 404 -16.77 23.97 -3.34
N THR A 405 -16.07 23.21 -4.21
CA THR A 405 -16.63 22.76 -5.49
C THR A 405 -17.87 21.88 -5.36
N ARG A 406 -18.03 21.13 -4.25
CA ARG A 406 -19.09 20.13 -4.03
C ARG A 406 -20.19 20.56 -3.04
N TRP A 407 -19.88 21.47 -2.14
CA TRP A 407 -20.69 21.79 -0.96
C TRP A 407 -21.58 23.02 -1.17
N ASP A 408 -21.08 24.03 -1.88
CA ASP A 408 -21.81 25.26 -2.19
C ASP A 408 -21.62 25.63 -3.65
N LEU A 409 -22.68 25.45 -4.45
CA LEU A 409 -22.74 25.80 -5.87
C LEU A 409 -22.95 27.30 -6.10
N ARG A 410 -23.32 28.08 -5.08
CA ARG A 410 -23.59 29.53 -5.19
C ARG A 410 -22.34 30.39 -5.01
N MET A 411 -21.28 29.86 -4.39
CA MET A 411 -20.01 30.57 -4.22
C MET A 411 -19.40 31.03 -5.56
N ASP A 412 -18.93 32.29 -5.61
CA ASP A 412 -18.38 32.93 -6.81
C ASP A 412 -17.25 32.14 -7.48
N SER A 413 -17.22 32.16 -8.82
CA SER A 413 -16.08 31.61 -9.56
C SER A 413 -14.76 32.29 -9.22
N HIS A 414 -14.77 33.58 -8.87
CA HIS A 414 -13.56 34.32 -8.50
C HIS A 414 -12.95 33.81 -7.18
N THR A 415 -13.76 33.54 -6.16
CA THR A 415 -13.27 33.02 -4.88
C THR A 415 -12.80 31.57 -5.01
N LEU A 416 -13.46 30.74 -5.84
CA LEU A 416 -12.93 29.43 -6.25
C LEU A 416 -11.53 29.54 -6.89
N TRP A 417 -11.32 30.48 -7.82
CA TRP A 417 -10.00 30.68 -8.44
C TRP A 417 -8.94 31.18 -7.46
N HIS A 418 -9.31 32.01 -6.48
CA HIS A 418 -8.41 32.44 -5.41
C HIS A 418 -8.03 31.28 -4.47
N MET A 419 -8.98 30.44 -4.07
CA MET A 419 -8.69 29.21 -3.30
C MET A 419 -7.82 28.23 -4.11
N ALA A 420 -8.05 28.14 -5.43
CA ALA A 420 -7.26 27.31 -6.34
C ALA A 420 -5.81 27.77 -6.49
N SER A 421 -5.54 29.08 -6.51
CA SER A 421 -4.15 29.59 -6.61
C SER A 421 -3.35 29.30 -5.33
N LEU A 422 -3.99 29.37 -4.16
CA LEU A 422 -3.39 28.96 -2.87
C LEU A 422 -3.18 27.43 -2.76
N ALA A 423 -3.96 26.64 -3.50
CA ALA A 423 -3.88 25.17 -3.53
C ALA A 423 -2.87 24.58 -4.54
N VAL A 424 -2.18 25.44 -5.31
CA VAL A 424 -1.18 25.05 -6.31
C VAL A 424 0.21 25.56 -5.87
N PRO A 425 1.24 24.69 -5.79
CA PRO A 425 2.60 25.15 -5.45
C PRO A 425 3.15 26.11 -6.52
N SER A 426 3.71 27.25 -6.09
CA SER A 426 4.26 28.29 -6.97
C SER A 426 5.43 27.82 -7.84
N SER A 427 6.14 26.76 -7.42
CA SER A 427 7.20 26.13 -8.19
C SER A 427 6.68 25.44 -9.46
N PRO A 428 7.53 25.20 -10.48
CA PRO A 428 7.23 24.22 -11.51
C PRO A 428 7.04 22.82 -10.89
N PRO A 429 6.24 21.92 -11.49
CA PRO A 429 6.07 20.56 -10.96
C PRO A 429 7.38 19.79 -11.08
N VAL A 430 7.90 19.28 -9.96
CA VAL A 430 9.22 18.62 -9.90
C VAL A 430 9.11 17.11 -10.09
N GLY A 431 7.94 16.53 -9.78
CA GLY A 431 7.70 15.09 -9.95
C GLY A 431 6.33 14.71 -10.53
N ALA A 432 6.21 13.44 -10.94
CA ALA A 432 4.98 12.86 -11.47
C ALA A 432 3.80 12.80 -10.46
N GLN A 433 4.08 13.03 -9.17
CA GLN A 433 3.04 13.21 -8.16
C GLN A 433 2.46 14.64 -8.22
N ASP A 434 3.29 15.67 -8.41
CA ASP A 434 2.85 17.07 -8.53
C ASP A 434 2.00 17.30 -9.78
N THR A 435 2.41 16.74 -10.92
CA THR A 435 1.64 16.84 -12.18
C THR A 435 0.28 16.16 -12.05
N LYS A 436 0.25 14.96 -11.45
CA LYS A 436 -1.00 14.25 -11.16
C LYS A 436 -1.90 15.03 -10.19
N MET A 437 -1.32 15.61 -9.13
CA MET A 437 -2.00 16.40 -8.11
C MET A 437 -2.65 17.66 -8.71
N ARG A 438 -1.89 18.45 -9.47
CA ARG A 438 -2.39 19.64 -10.19
C ARG A 438 -3.49 19.25 -11.18
N HIS A 439 -3.28 18.19 -11.96
CA HIS A 439 -4.30 17.65 -12.86
C HIS A 439 -5.60 17.28 -12.12
N THR A 440 -5.52 16.58 -10.98
CA THR A 440 -6.72 16.22 -10.21
C THR A 440 -7.44 17.43 -9.64
N LEU A 441 -6.72 18.44 -9.15
CA LEU A 441 -7.34 19.69 -8.67
C LEU A 441 -8.04 20.44 -9.81
N TYR A 442 -7.37 20.66 -10.94
CA TYR A 442 -7.96 21.36 -12.08
C TYR A 442 -9.14 20.60 -12.69
N MET A 443 -9.14 19.26 -12.69
CA MET A 443 -10.30 18.47 -13.09
C MET A 443 -11.47 18.57 -12.09
N SER A 444 -11.21 18.61 -10.77
CA SER A 444 -12.28 18.86 -9.79
C SER A 444 -12.87 20.27 -9.88
N LEU A 445 -12.04 21.28 -10.19
CA LEU A 445 -12.49 22.64 -10.48
C LEU A 445 -13.32 22.68 -11.77
N ALA A 446 -12.87 22.06 -12.85
CA ALA A 446 -13.61 22.01 -14.12
C ALA A 446 -15.01 21.41 -13.95
N ALA A 447 -15.13 20.28 -13.23
CA ALA A 447 -16.41 19.68 -12.91
C ALA A 447 -17.28 20.60 -12.01
N GLY A 448 -16.68 21.24 -11.00
CA GLY A 448 -17.37 22.19 -10.12
C GLY A 448 -17.86 23.46 -10.84
N PHE A 449 -17.15 23.93 -11.87
CA PHE A 449 -17.60 25.04 -12.72
C PHE A 449 -18.69 24.61 -13.72
N GLN A 450 -18.60 23.40 -14.28
CA GLN A 450 -19.67 22.82 -15.11
C GLN A 450 -20.99 22.70 -14.33
N GLN A 451 -20.95 22.25 -13.07
CA GLN A 451 -22.11 22.18 -12.19
C GLN A 451 -22.71 23.56 -11.84
N ARG A 452 -22.00 24.65 -12.09
CA ARG A 452 -22.45 26.05 -11.92
C ARG A 452 -22.78 26.75 -13.25
N CYS A 453 -22.73 26.03 -14.37
CA CYS A 453 -22.86 26.56 -15.73
C CYS A 453 -21.81 27.62 -16.14
N ASP A 454 -20.72 27.83 -15.38
CA ASP A 454 -19.61 28.69 -15.78
C ASP A 454 -18.72 27.98 -16.81
N THR A 455 -19.14 28.07 -18.07
CA THR A 455 -18.44 27.47 -19.21
C THR A 455 -17.04 28.04 -19.43
N ASN A 456 -16.79 29.30 -19.04
CA ASN A 456 -15.50 29.96 -19.25
C ASN A 456 -14.46 29.51 -18.22
N SER A 457 -14.81 29.49 -16.94
CA SER A 457 -13.96 28.90 -15.89
C SER A 457 -13.77 27.40 -16.09
N ALA A 458 -14.81 26.67 -16.52
CA ALA A 458 -14.68 25.25 -16.86
C ALA A 458 -13.64 25.02 -17.99
N ARG A 459 -13.76 25.75 -19.11
CA ARG A 459 -12.79 25.70 -20.23
C ARG A 459 -11.37 26.04 -19.77
N ARG A 460 -11.20 27.10 -18.96
CA ARG A 460 -9.91 27.50 -18.38
C ARG A 460 -9.31 26.41 -17.49
N ALA A 461 -10.12 25.78 -16.64
CA ALA A 461 -9.68 24.69 -15.76
C ALA A 461 -9.28 23.44 -16.56
N TYR A 462 -10.03 23.05 -17.60
CA TYR A 462 -9.64 21.97 -18.50
C TYR A 462 -8.33 22.26 -19.25
N ALA A 463 -8.11 23.49 -19.72
CA ALA A 463 -6.85 23.89 -20.35
C ALA A 463 -5.66 23.74 -19.38
N LEU A 464 -5.77 24.23 -18.14
CA LEU A 464 -4.73 24.08 -17.12
C LEU A 464 -4.49 22.60 -16.74
N ALA A 465 -5.55 21.79 -16.67
CA ALA A 465 -5.42 20.35 -16.45
C ALA A 465 -4.63 19.67 -17.58
N GLN A 466 -4.92 19.98 -18.85
CA GLN A 466 -4.17 19.44 -20.00
C GLN A 466 -2.72 19.92 -20.02
N GLN A 467 -2.45 21.20 -19.75
CA GLN A 467 -1.08 21.73 -19.63
C GLN A 467 -0.28 21.02 -18.53
N SER A 468 -0.92 20.70 -17.40
CA SER A 468 -0.27 19.98 -16.29
C SER A 468 0.14 18.53 -16.63
N ARG A 469 -0.47 17.89 -17.63
CA ARG A 469 0.01 16.61 -18.19
C ARG A 469 1.19 16.77 -19.13
N ARG A 470 1.21 17.84 -19.94
CA ARG A 470 2.19 18.03 -21.03
C ARG A 470 3.59 18.39 -20.51
N ARG A 471 3.71 19.02 -19.33
CA ARG A 471 5.00 19.36 -18.70
C ARG A 471 5.61 18.20 -17.90
N VAL A 472 5.94 17.11 -18.59
CA VAL A 472 7.00 16.19 -18.16
C VAL A 472 8.05 16.16 -19.28
N PRO A 473 9.04 17.08 -19.26
CA PRO A 473 10.19 16.92 -20.13
C PRO A 473 10.87 15.59 -19.77
N ARG A 474 11.00 14.68 -20.75
CA ARG A 474 12.00 13.63 -20.64
C ARG A 474 13.34 14.34 -20.47
N ARG A 475 14.04 14.08 -19.35
CA ARG A 475 15.49 14.29 -19.33
C ARG A 475 16.07 13.36 -20.39
N THR A 476 16.39 13.93 -21.54
CA THR A 476 17.34 13.34 -22.48
C THR A 476 18.66 13.23 -21.73
N SER A 477 19.10 12.01 -21.47
CA SER A 477 20.42 11.74 -20.93
C SER A 477 21.46 12.00 -22.03
N THR A 478 22.05 13.19 -21.96
CA THR A 478 23.46 13.39 -22.32
C THR A 478 24.30 12.94 -21.13
#